data_AF-A0A3S7UVG0-F1
#
_entry.id   AF-A0A3S7UVG0-F1
#
_cell.length_a   1.000
_cell.length_b   1.000
_cell.length_c   1.000
_cell.angle_alpha   90.00
_cell.angle_beta   90.00
_cell.angle_gamma   90.00
#
_symmetry.space_group_name_H-M   'P 1'
#
loop_
_entity.id
_entity.type
_entity.pdbx_description
1 polymer ?
#
loop_
_entity_poly.entity_id
_entity_poly.type
_entity_poly.pdbx_seq_one_letter_code
_entity_poly.pdbx_strand_id
1 'polypeptide(L)'
;MFLELTLLIAAGVGNLAWDLTGRRFTARSRRRERRSRRREALPLPTADEQAADPFAGVSAIAPEDFVAHTRVVLEELDRVVDHFDLILLRAEAGESLVGDVVFVGADAPRLRSRELLEGWLGAVASLPAELRERLRDLGLPDATLRTMLEQEQERCQWPNAGTATGLLGDTANDLERAVVLLSAFLRTLATMPANPYR
;
A
#
# COMPACT_ATOMS: atom_id res chain seq x y z
N MET A 1 24.23 24.88 -25.14
CA MET A 1 23.19 24.16 -25.90
C MET A 1 23.52 22.70 -26.24
N PHE A 2 24.42 22.39 -27.20
CA PHE A 2 24.68 20.98 -27.56
C PHE A 2 25.25 20.13 -26.40
N LEU A 3 26.12 20.74 -25.59
CA LEU A 3 26.76 20.11 -24.43
C LEU A 3 25.80 19.87 -23.25
N GLU A 4 24.82 20.75 -23.05
CA GLU A 4 23.77 20.58 -22.03
C GLU A 4 22.78 19.49 -22.45
N LEU A 5 22.43 19.43 -23.75
CA LEU A 5 21.53 18.41 -24.28
C LEU A 5 22.15 17.01 -24.18
N THR A 6 23.44 16.86 -24.49
CA THR A 6 24.15 15.59 -24.33
C THR A 6 24.34 15.18 -22.87
N LEU A 7 24.57 16.13 -21.95
CA LEU A 7 24.58 15.84 -20.51
C LEU A 7 23.20 15.40 -20.00
N LEU A 8 22.12 16.00 -20.48
CA LEU A 8 20.75 15.65 -20.10
C LEU A 8 20.33 14.27 -20.65
N ILE A 9 20.74 13.95 -21.87
CA ILE A 9 20.54 12.62 -22.48
C ILE A 9 21.41 11.57 -21.78
N ALA A 10 22.67 11.87 -21.48
CA ALA A 10 23.56 10.95 -20.78
C ALA A 10 23.11 10.70 -19.32
N ALA A 11 22.63 11.75 -18.62
CA ALA A 11 22.00 11.61 -17.32
C ALA A 11 20.71 10.79 -17.41
N GLY A 12 19.86 11.03 -18.41
CA GLY A 12 18.66 10.25 -18.68
C GLY A 12 18.94 8.77 -18.95
N VAL A 13 19.93 8.47 -19.81
CA VAL A 13 20.33 7.09 -20.16
C VAL A 13 21.04 6.40 -18.98
N GLY A 14 21.88 7.12 -18.23
CA GLY A 14 22.52 6.61 -17.01
C GLY A 14 21.49 6.25 -15.94
N ASN A 15 20.46 7.10 -15.76
CA ASN A 15 19.36 6.82 -14.84
C ASN A 15 18.57 5.58 -15.29
N LEU A 16 18.33 5.44 -16.60
CA LEU A 16 17.58 4.31 -17.20
C LEU A 16 18.35 2.99 -17.13
N ALA A 17 19.67 3.01 -17.37
CA ALA A 17 20.53 1.84 -17.26
C ALA A 17 20.71 1.38 -15.80
N TRP A 18 20.84 2.33 -14.86
CA TRP A 18 20.94 2.04 -13.42
C TRP A 18 19.59 1.56 -12.82
N ASP A 19 18.46 2.06 -13.34
CA ASP A 19 17.10 1.58 -13.00
C ASP A 19 16.87 0.12 -13.41
N LEU A 20 17.48 -0.32 -14.53
CA LEU A 20 17.21 -1.64 -15.12
C LEU A 20 17.93 -2.79 -14.42
N THR A 21 19.12 -2.58 -13.83
CA THR A 21 19.98 -3.68 -13.33
C THR A 21 20.19 -3.69 -11.81
N GLY A 22 20.46 -2.54 -11.17
CA GLY A 22 20.78 -2.47 -9.74
C GLY A 22 19.55 -2.30 -8.84
N ARG A 23 18.70 -1.31 -9.15
CA ARG A 23 17.54 -0.94 -8.32
C ARG A 23 16.45 -2.01 -8.24
N ARG A 24 16.25 -2.79 -9.29
CA ARG A 24 15.27 -3.90 -9.27
C ARG A 24 15.69 -5.02 -8.32
N PHE A 25 16.99 -5.26 -8.15
CA PHE A 25 17.48 -6.27 -7.21
C PHE A 25 17.35 -5.80 -5.76
N THR A 26 17.72 -4.56 -5.47
CA THR A 26 17.52 -3.96 -4.14
C THR A 26 16.05 -3.76 -3.79
N ALA A 27 15.20 -3.37 -4.75
CA ALA A 27 13.74 -3.34 -4.56
C ALA A 27 13.18 -4.74 -4.29
N ARG A 28 13.64 -5.77 -5.02
CA ARG A 28 13.29 -7.17 -4.72
C ARG A 28 13.76 -7.61 -3.33
N SER A 29 14.93 -7.15 -2.88
CA SER A 29 15.44 -7.41 -1.54
C SER A 29 14.56 -6.74 -0.47
N ARG A 30 14.26 -5.45 -0.61
CA ARG A 30 13.35 -4.70 0.28
C ARG A 30 11.94 -5.28 0.29
N ARG A 31 11.45 -5.74 -0.86
CA ARG A 31 10.18 -6.46 -0.98
C ARG A 31 10.22 -7.80 -0.24
N ARG A 32 11.31 -8.57 -0.35
CA ARG A 32 11.49 -9.84 0.39
C ARG A 32 11.57 -9.60 1.88
N GLU A 33 12.30 -8.58 2.31
CA GLU A 33 12.48 -8.22 3.72
C GLU A 33 11.19 -7.66 4.35
N ARG A 34 10.38 -6.91 3.60
CA ARG A 34 9.03 -6.55 4.06
C ARG A 34 8.11 -7.74 4.10
N ARG A 35 8.12 -8.61 3.09
CA ARG A 35 7.32 -9.83 3.11
C ARG A 35 7.71 -10.76 4.25
N SER A 36 9.00 -10.85 4.61
CA SER A 36 9.43 -11.61 5.79
C SER A 36 8.93 -10.95 7.08
N ARG A 37 9.09 -9.62 7.24
CA ARG A 37 8.53 -8.88 8.38
C ARG A 37 7.01 -9.02 8.51
N ARG A 38 6.28 -8.99 7.38
CA ARG A 38 4.83 -9.23 7.35
C ARG A 38 4.48 -10.67 7.68
N ARG A 39 5.24 -11.67 7.20
CA ARG A 39 5.05 -13.09 7.56
C ARG A 39 5.31 -13.35 9.04
N GLU A 40 6.29 -12.67 9.63
CA GLU A 40 6.59 -12.74 11.06
C GLU A 40 5.52 -12.02 11.90
N ALA A 41 5.01 -10.88 11.43
CA ALA A 41 3.92 -10.14 12.06
C ALA A 41 2.54 -10.80 11.89
N LEU A 42 2.38 -11.64 10.86
CA LEU A 42 1.15 -12.34 10.51
C LEU A 42 1.50 -13.79 10.09
N PRO A 43 1.50 -14.78 11.00
CA PRO A 43 1.69 -16.17 10.60
C PRO A 43 0.65 -16.50 9.51
N LEU A 44 1.14 -16.88 8.33
CA LEU A 44 0.31 -17.39 7.25
C LEU A 44 0.07 -18.87 7.52
N PRO A 45 -1.16 -19.39 7.37
CA PRO A 45 -1.33 -20.83 7.22
C PRO A 45 -0.55 -21.24 5.97
N THR A 46 0.24 -22.31 6.10
CA THR A 46 0.88 -22.98 4.97
C THR A 46 -0.16 -23.27 3.91
N ALA A 47 0.13 -22.92 2.65
CA ALA A 47 -0.75 -23.21 1.53
C ALA A 47 -0.84 -24.73 1.35
N ASP A 48 -1.79 -25.37 2.01
CA ASP A 48 -2.24 -26.71 1.65
C ASP A 48 -3.17 -26.58 0.44
N GLU A 49 -2.86 -27.33 -0.62
CA GLU A 49 -3.57 -27.36 -1.92
C GLU A 49 -5.03 -27.88 -1.82
N GLN A 50 -5.55 -28.10 -0.61
CA GLN A 50 -6.91 -28.57 -0.33
C GLN A 50 -7.77 -27.55 0.44
N ALA A 51 -7.31 -26.31 0.62
CA ALA A 51 -8.05 -25.30 1.35
C ALA A 51 -9.36 -24.93 0.64
N ALA A 52 -10.49 -25.31 1.24
CA ALA A 52 -11.80 -24.72 0.97
C ALA A 52 -11.66 -23.18 0.99
N ASP A 53 -12.43 -22.46 0.16
CA ASP A 53 -12.39 -21.00 0.12
C ASP A 53 -12.49 -20.45 1.57
N PRO A 54 -11.43 -19.80 2.10
CA PRO A 54 -11.41 -19.36 3.50
C PRO A 54 -12.49 -18.31 3.79
N PHE A 55 -13.19 -17.81 2.76
CA PHE A 55 -14.29 -16.86 2.90
C PHE A 55 -15.68 -17.50 2.73
N ALA A 56 -15.78 -18.83 2.57
CA ALA A 56 -17.04 -19.55 2.56
C ALA A 56 -17.74 -19.43 3.94
N GLY A 57 -18.61 -18.42 4.08
CA GLY A 57 -19.30 -18.07 5.33
C GLY A 57 -19.31 -16.57 5.66
N VAL A 58 -18.47 -15.76 5.00
CA VAL A 58 -18.36 -14.32 5.27
C VAL A 58 -19.58 -13.53 4.84
N SER A 59 -20.35 -14.02 3.85
CA SER A 59 -21.59 -13.41 3.38
C SER A 59 -22.67 -13.29 4.47
N ALA A 60 -22.58 -14.07 5.55
CA ALA A 60 -23.46 -13.95 6.71
C ALA A 60 -23.07 -12.78 7.65
N ILE A 61 -21.86 -12.24 7.51
CA ILE A 61 -21.26 -11.24 8.41
C ILE A 61 -21.12 -9.89 7.71
N ALA A 62 -20.70 -9.88 6.44
CA ALA A 62 -20.52 -8.68 5.63
C ALA A 62 -21.09 -8.89 4.21
N PRO A 63 -21.58 -7.84 3.54
CA PRO A 63 -22.02 -7.92 2.15
C PRO A 63 -20.88 -8.40 1.25
N GLU A 64 -21.18 -9.32 0.34
CA GLU A 64 -20.18 -9.93 -0.55
C GLU A 64 -19.44 -8.87 -1.39
N ASP A 65 -20.18 -7.88 -1.91
CA ASP A 65 -19.62 -6.77 -2.69
C ASP A 65 -18.60 -5.95 -1.88
N PHE A 66 -18.85 -5.75 -0.57
CA PHE A 66 -17.94 -5.03 0.30
C PHE A 66 -16.66 -5.82 0.56
N VAL A 67 -16.77 -7.14 0.74
CA VAL A 67 -15.62 -8.03 0.93
C VAL A 67 -14.78 -8.11 -0.33
N ALA A 68 -15.44 -8.27 -1.50
CA ALA A 68 -14.79 -8.28 -2.80
C ALA A 68 -14.06 -6.95 -3.06
N HIS A 69 -14.72 -5.82 -2.80
CA HIS A 69 -14.09 -4.50 -2.93
C HIS A 69 -12.89 -4.34 -1.98
N THR A 70 -13.00 -4.79 -0.74
CA THR A 70 -11.89 -4.75 0.24
C THR A 70 -10.69 -5.58 -0.23
N ARG A 71 -10.92 -6.74 -0.85
CA ARG A 71 -9.85 -7.57 -1.44
C ARG A 71 -9.16 -6.85 -2.60
N VAL A 72 -9.93 -6.25 -3.50
CA VAL A 72 -9.37 -5.47 -4.63
C VAL A 72 -8.53 -4.30 -4.11
N VAL A 73 -9.05 -3.54 -3.14
CA VAL A 73 -8.32 -2.42 -2.53
C VAL A 73 -7.04 -2.89 -1.85
N LEU A 74 -7.08 -4.01 -1.12
CA LEU A 74 -5.89 -4.59 -0.49
C LEU A 74 -4.80 -4.93 -1.51
N GLU A 75 -5.16 -5.61 -2.60
CA GLU A 75 -4.22 -5.99 -3.66
C GLU A 75 -3.64 -4.77 -4.39
N GLU A 76 -4.47 -3.78 -4.69
CA GLU A 76 -4.04 -2.55 -5.34
C GLU A 76 -3.13 -1.72 -4.42
N LEU A 77 -3.45 -1.62 -3.12
CA LEU A 77 -2.60 -0.96 -2.14
C LEU A 77 -1.25 -1.68 -2.00
N ASP A 78 -1.22 -3.01 -2.00
CA ASP A 78 0.05 -3.76 -1.97
C ASP A 78 0.95 -3.43 -3.19
N ARG A 79 0.34 -3.28 -4.37
CA ARG A 79 1.07 -2.85 -5.59
C ARG A 79 1.55 -1.40 -5.48
N VAL A 80 0.79 -0.51 -4.84
CA VAL A 80 1.24 0.87 -4.60
C VAL A 80 2.41 0.90 -3.62
N VAL A 81 2.38 0.11 -2.55
CA VAL A 81 3.50 -0.04 -1.61
C VAL A 81 4.74 -0.55 -2.35
N ASP A 82 4.61 -1.59 -3.19
CA ASP A 82 5.70 -2.09 -4.04
C ASP A 82 6.27 -0.98 -4.96
N HIS A 83 5.45 -0.04 -5.44
CA HIS A 83 5.91 1.09 -6.25
C HIS A 83 6.69 2.11 -5.41
N PHE A 84 6.25 2.39 -4.19
CA PHE A 84 6.98 3.27 -3.26
C PHE A 84 8.40 2.79 -2.97
N ASP A 85 8.66 1.48 -3.04
CA ASP A 85 9.99 0.90 -2.86
C ASP A 85 10.99 1.41 -3.88
N LEU A 86 10.55 1.45 -5.13
CA LEU A 86 11.35 1.93 -6.25
C LEU A 86 11.57 3.43 -6.14
N ILE A 87 10.55 4.15 -5.69
CA ILE A 87 10.59 5.60 -5.49
C ILE A 87 11.56 5.97 -4.37
N LEU A 88 11.54 5.25 -3.25
CA LEU A 88 12.49 5.46 -2.15
C LEU A 88 13.92 5.22 -2.59
N LEU A 89 14.18 4.18 -3.39
CA LEU A 89 15.51 3.94 -3.96
C LEU A 89 15.95 5.03 -4.94
N ARG A 90 15.01 5.74 -5.57
CA ARG A 90 15.31 6.92 -6.41
C ARG A 90 15.60 8.14 -5.56
N ALA A 91 14.79 8.39 -4.53
CA ALA A 91 14.97 9.49 -3.59
C ALA A 91 16.31 9.40 -2.85
N GLU A 92 16.63 8.25 -2.27
CA GLU A 92 17.92 8.01 -1.58
C GLU A 92 19.13 8.23 -2.50
N ALA A 93 19.03 7.79 -3.75
CA ALA A 93 20.08 8.00 -4.74
C ALA A 93 20.19 9.47 -5.16
N GLY A 94 19.08 10.19 -5.22
CA GLY A 94 19.04 11.64 -5.48
C GLY A 94 19.63 12.45 -4.32
N GLU A 95 19.46 12.01 -3.08
CA GLU A 95 20.10 12.64 -1.90
C GLU A 95 21.61 12.37 -1.83
N SER A 96 22.07 11.21 -2.31
CA SER A 96 23.50 10.84 -2.31
C SER A 96 24.30 11.41 -3.50
N LEU A 97 23.65 11.81 -4.60
CA LEU A 97 24.30 12.41 -5.76
C LEU A 97 24.09 13.91 -5.70
N VAL A 98 25.17 14.68 -5.52
CA VAL A 98 25.14 16.15 -5.66
C VAL A 98 24.82 16.48 -7.14
N GLY A 99 23.53 16.58 -7.48
CA GLY A 99 23.09 16.86 -8.85
C GLY A 99 21.58 16.72 -9.07
N ASP A 100 20.94 17.88 -9.23
CA ASP A 100 19.51 18.23 -9.41
C ASP A 100 18.67 17.52 -10.51
N VAL A 101 18.92 16.25 -10.88
CA VAL A 101 18.20 15.62 -12.02
C VAL A 101 17.75 14.18 -11.74
N VAL A 102 17.26 13.87 -10.53
CA VAL A 102 16.61 12.58 -10.27
C VAL A 102 15.11 12.76 -10.18
N PHE A 103 14.40 12.33 -11.22
CA PHE A 103 12.94 12.24 -11.19
C PHE A 103 12.50 11.10 -10.26
N VAL A 104 11.93 11.46 -9.11
CA VAL A 104 11.48 10.50 -8.09
C VAL A 104 10.11 9.90 -8.46
N GLY A 105 9.18 10.72 -8.99
CA GLY A 105 7.92 10.26 -9.57
C GLY A 105 6.87 9.80 -8.56
N ALA A 106 6.81 10.40 -7.36
CA ALA A 106 5.94 9.96 -6.27
C ALA A 106 4.46 10.38 -6.40
N ASP A 107 4.14 11.36 -7.25
CA ASP A 107 2.80 11.94 -7.31
C ASP A 107 1.72 10.94 -7.74
N ALA A 108 2.02 10.11 -8.74
CA ALA A 108 1.09 9.09 -9.25
C ALA A 108 0.72 8.04 -8.19
N PRO A 109 1.67 7.39 -7.49
CA PRO A 109 1.32 6.44 -6.43
C PRO A 109 0.70 7.09 -5.19
N ARG A 110 1.07 8.33 -4.85
CA ARG A 110 0.36 9.10 -3.78
C ARG A 110 -1.10 9.37 -4.16
N LEU A 111 -1.36 9.78 -5.40
CA LEU A 111 -2.73 9.98 -5.87
C LEU A 111 -3.51 8.66 -5.83
N ARG A 112 -2.91 7.59 -6.37
CA ARG A 112 -3.55 6.27 -6.42
C ARG A 112 -3.85 5.71 -5.03
N SER A 113 -2.95 5.86 -4.06
CA SER A 113 -3.21 5.39 -2.69
C SER A 113 -4.39 6.15 -2.05
N ARG A 114 -4.46 7.48 -2.23
CA ARG A 114 -5.57 8.28 -1.73
C ARG A 114 -6.89 7.87 -2.35
N GLU A 115 -6.96 7.70 -3.67
CA GLU A 115 -8.17 7.23 -4.36
C GLU A 115 -8.66 5.87 -3.83
N LEU A 116 -7.73 4.94 -3.57
CA LEU A 116 -8.05 3.62 -3.03
C LEU A 116 -8.60 3.71 -1.60
N LEU A 117 -7.96 4.52 -0.73
CA LEU A 117 -8.39 4.70 0.66
C LEU A 117 -9.71 5.47 0.75
N GLU A 118 -9.88 6.54 -0.02
CA GLU A 118 -11.12 7.33 -0.11
C GLU A 118 -12.27 6.47 -0.64
N GLY A 119 -12.03 5.69 -1.71
CA GLY A 119 -13.01 4.76 -2.26
C GLY A 119 -13.45 3.72 -1.24
N TRP A 120 -12.52 3.11 -0.52
CA TRP A 120 -12.84 2.13 0.52
C TRP A 120 -13.56 2.75 1.72
N LEU A 121 -13.16 3.93 2.18
CA LEU A 121 -13.85 4.67 3.23
C LEU A 121 -15.26 5.09 2.80
N GLY A 122 -15.45 5.44 1.52
CA GLY A 122 -16.75 5.66 0.91
C GLY A 122 -17.62 4.41 0.92
N ALA A 123 -17.05 3.24 0.59
CA ALA A 123 -17.74 1.96 0.68
C ALA A 123 -18.18 1.66 2.12
N VAL A 124 -17.30 1.89 3.12
CA VAL A 124 -17.65 1.76 4.54
C VAL A 124 -18.78 2.72 4.94
N ALA A 125 -18.74 3.97 4.45
CA ALA A 125 -19.77 4.96 4.75
C ALA A 125 -21.15 4.57 4.17
N SER A 126 -21.16 3.85 3.05
CA SER A 126 -22.38 3.37 2.39
C SER A 126 -23.04 2.16 3.09
N LEU A 127 -22.33 1.50 4.02
CA LEU A 127 -22.88 0.39 4.80
C LEU A 127 -23.97 0.89 5.77
N PRO A 128 -25.02 0.09 6.02
CA PRO A 128 -25.98 0.34 7.10
C PRO A 128 -25.28 0.59 8.43
N ALA A 129 -25.75 1.56 9.22
CA ALA A 129 -25.09 1.99 10.46
C ALA A 129 -24.88 0.83 11.45
N GLU A 130 -25.90 0.00 11.67
CA GLU A 130 -25.84 -1.17 12.54
C GLU A 130 -24.80 -2.19 12.07
N LEU A 131 -24.71 -2.42 10.76
CA LEU A 131 -23.73 -3.34 10.18
C LEU A 131 -22.31 -2.76 10.35
N ARG A 132 -22.12 -1.46 10.11
CA ARG A 132 -20.84 -0.80 10.30
C ARG A 132 -20.37 -0.87 11.75
N GLU A 133 -21.26 -0.68 12.72
CA GLU A 133 -20.94 -0.85 14.14
C GLU A 133 -20.52 -2.28 14.47
N ARG A 134 -21.28 -3.27 13.99
CA ARG A 134 -20.91 -4.68 14.14
C ARG A 134 -19.55 -5.00 13.52
N LEU A 135 -19.25 -4.44 12.34
CA LEU A 135 -17.94 -4.63 11.71
C LEU A 135 -16.82 -3.94 12.49
N ARG A 136 -17.07 -2.79 13.13
CA ARG A 136 -16.10 -2.14 14.04
C ARG A 136 -15.81 -2.98 15.26
N ASP A 137 -16.83 -3.64 15.84
CA ASP A 137 -16.62 -4.61 16.92
C ASP A 137 -15.76 -5.80 16.46
N LEU A 138 -15.79 -6.12 15.17
CA LEU A 138 -14.94 -7.12 14.51
C LEU A 138 -13.60 -6.56 14.00
N GLY A 139 -13.25 -5.34 14.36
CA GLY A 139 -11.96 -4.74 14.02
C GLY A 139 -11.92 -4.04 12.66
N LEU A 140 -13.04 -3.54 12.14
CA LEU A 140 -13.04 -2.65 10.97
C LEU A 140 -12.10 -1.44 11.21
N PRO A 141 -11.07 -1.23 10.38
CA PRO A 141 -10.04 -0.24 10.66
C PRO A 141 -10.40 1.18 10.14
N ASP A 142 -11.68 1.52 9.99
CA ASP A 142 -12.12 2.73 9.28
C ASP A 142 -11.65 4.04 9.92
N ALA A 143 -11.66 4.12 11.25
CA ALA A 143 -11.13 5.27 11.98
C ALA A 143 -9.61 5.45 11.74
N THR A 144 -8.85 4.36 11.88
CA THR A 144 -7.39 4.37 11.71
C THR A 144 -6.99 4.73 10.28
N LEU A 145 -7.66 4.16 9.27
CA LEU A 145 -7.38 4.45 7.86
C LEU A 145 -7.77 5.88 7.48
N ARG A 146 -8.81 6.47 8.10
CA ARG A 146 -9.13 7.89 7.93
C ARG A 146 -8.01 8.79 8.44
N THR A 147 -7.50 8.53 9.65
CA THR A 147 -6.39 9.29 10.21
C THR A 147 -5.13 9.18 9.33
N MET A 148 -4.83 8.01 8.78
CA MET A 148 -3.71 7.84 7.84
C MET A 148 -3.90 8.66 6.55
N LEU A 149 -5.12 8.69 6.01
CA LEU A 149 -5.43 9.49 4.83
C LEU A 149 -5.28 10.99 5.12
N GLU A 150 -5.77 11.47 6.25
CA GLU A 150 -5.63 12.87 6.69
C GLU A 150 -4.15 13.24 6.83
N GLN A 151 -3.35 12.40 7.51
CA GLN A 151 -1.91 12.58 7.64
C GLN A 151 -1.20 12.63 6.28
N GLU A 152 -1.58 11.77 5.35
CA GLU A 152 -1.01 11.76 3.99
C GLU A 152 -1.38 13.02 3.21
N GLN A 153 -2.61 13.52 3.36
CA GLN A 153 -3.04 14.78 2.74
C GLN A 153 -2.27 15.97 3.31
N GLU A 154 -2.06 16.03 4.62
CA GLU A 154 -1.21 17.03 5.27
C GLU A 154 0.22 16.95 4.74
N ARG A 155 0.79 15.74 4.67
CA ARG A 155 2.16 15.48 4.21
C ARG A 155 2.37 15.94 2.77
N CYS A 156 1.38 15.78 1.89
CA CYS A 156 1.42 16.25 0.51
C CYS A 156 1.53 17.79 0.38
N GLN A 157 1.20 18.55 1.42
CA GLN A 157 1.31 20.01 1.41
C GLN A 157 2.73 20.51 1.69
N TRP A 158 3.63 19.63 2.16
CA TRP A 158 4.99 20.01 2.52
C TRP A 158 5.84 20.28 1.27
N PRO A 159 6.74 21.27 1.31
CA PRO A 159 7.75 21.43 0.28
C PRO A 159 8.54 20.12 0.13
N ASN A 160 8.75 19.68 -1.11
CA ASN A 160 9.49 18.45 -1.43
C ASN A 160 8.81 17.13 -1.00
N ALA A 161 7.50 17.11 -0.73
CA ALA A 161 6.77 15.86 -0.40
C ALA A 161 6.95 14.74 -1.45
N GLY A 162 7.16 15.10 -2.70
CA GLY A 162 7.39 14.18 -3.81
C GLY A 162 8.83 13.66 -3.96
N THR A 163 9.78 14.21 -3.20
CA THR A 163 11.22 13.94 -3.40
C THR A 163 11.98 13.63 -2.11
N ALA A 164 11.56 14.14 -0.95
CA ALA A 164 12.23 13.92 0.32
C ALA A 164 12.09 12.46 0.80
N THR A 165 13.20 11.76 1.01
CA THR A 165 13.19 10.33 1.39
C THR A 165 12.40 10.09 2.67
N GLY A 166 12.53 10.98 3.67
CA GLY A 166 11.79 10.86 4.94
C GLY A 166 10.27 10.87 4.73
N LEU A 167 9.75 11.86 4.00
CA LEU A 167 8.31 12.00 3.76
C LEU A 167 7.75 10.88 2.88
N LEU A 168 8.55 10.36 1.94
CA LEU A 168 8.19 9.21 1.12
C LEU A 168 8.22 7.91 1.94
N GLY A 169 9.13 7.82 2.91
CA GLY A 169 9.28 6.68 3.80
C GLY A 169 8.09 6.58 4.75
N ASP A 170 7.68 7.70 5.32
CA ASP A 170 6.49 7.79 6.17
C ASP A 170 5.24 7.36 5.41
N THR A 171 5.04 7.86 4.19
CA THR A 171 3.92 7.43 3.33
C THR A 171 3.97 5.93 3.04
N ALA A 172 5.14 5.39 2.68
CA ALA A 172 5.26 3.95 2.40
C ALA A 172 4.93 3.10 3.63
N ASN A 173 5.36 3.52 4.82
CA ASN A 173 5.08 2.85 6.09
C ASN A 173 3.60 2.88 6.44
N ASP A 174 2.92 4.02 6.25
CA ASP A 174 1.48 4.13 6.50
C ASP A 174 0.67 3.23 5.56
N LEU A 175 1.03 3.20 4.28
CA LEU A 175 0.38 2.32 3.30
C LEU A 175 0.62 0.84 3.62
N GLU A 176 1.83 0.48 4.05
CA GLU A 176 2.10 -0.87 4.55
C GLU A 176 1.25 -1.22 5.77
N ARG A 177 1.09 -0.29 6.72
CA ARG A 177 0.23 -0.48 7.88
C ARG A 177 -1.24 -0.62 7.48
N ALA A 178 -1.70 0.14 6.48
CA ALA A 178 -3.05 0.02 5.94
C ALA A 178 -3.31 -1.37 5.35
N VAL A 179 -2.36 -1.90 4.57
CA VAL A 179 -2.41 -3.27 4.03
C VAL A 179 -2.50 -4.31 5.16
N VAL A 180 -1.71 -4.15 6.22
CA VAL A 180 -1.75 -5.05 7.39
C VAL A 180 -3.11 -5.01 8.07
N LEU A 181 -3.68 -3.82 8.31
CA LEU A 181 -4.98 -3.64 8.96
C LEU A 181 -6.11 -4.27 8.13
N LEU A 182 -6.14 -4.01 6.82
CA LEU A 182 -7.14 -4.58 5.92
C LEU A 182 -7.02 -6.11 5.83
N SER A 183 -5.79 -6.63 5.75
CA SER A 183 -5.57 -8.08 5.75
C SER A 183 -6.00 -8.72 7.08
N ALA A 184 -5.71 -8.09 8.22
CA ALA A 184 -6.12 -8.58 9.53
C ALA A 184 -7.65 -8.61 9.66
N PHE A 185 -8.32 -7.54 9.23
CA PHE A 185 -9.78 -7.47 9.22
C PHE A 185 -10.41 -8.58 8.36
N LEU A 186 -9.93 -8.80 7.14
CA LEU A 186 -10.41 -9.89 6.28
C LEU A 186 -10.21 -11.28 6.92
N ARG A 187 -9.11 -11.49 7.66
CA ARG A 187 -8.89 -12.73 8.42
C ARG A 187 -9.90 -12.88 9.55
N THR A 188 -10.15 -11.83 10.32
CA THR A 188 -11.16 -11.85 11.39
C THR A 188 -12.52 -12.27 10.85
N LEU A 189 -12.92 -11.72 9.69
CA LEU A 189 -14.15 -12.11 9.02
C LEU A 189 -14.16 -13.59 8.62
N ALA A 190 -13.06 -14.11 8.07
CA ALA A 190 -12.91 -15.51 7.66
C ALA A 190 -12.93 -16.51 8.83
N THR A 191 -12.35 -16.14 9.98
CA THR A 191 -12.26 -17.02 11.16
C THR A 191 -13.53 -17.07 12.01
N MET A 192 -14.47 -16.15 11.79
CA MET A 192 -15.69 -16.11 12.56
C MET A 192 -16.64 -17.24 12.11
N PRO A 193 -17.05 -18.15 13.02
CA PRO A 193 -18.00 -19.18 12.67
C PRO A 193 -19.31 -18.54 12.22
N ALA A 194 -19.79 -18.90 11.03
CA ALA A 194 -21.17 -18.67 10.64
C ALA A 194 -22.04 -19.31 11.74
N ASN A 195 -22.73 -18.48 12.51
CA ASN A 195 -23.48 -18.92 13.68
C ASN A 195 -24.41 -20.09 13.29
N PRO A 196 -24.20 -21.31 13.81
CA PRO A 196 -24.93 -22.51 13.36
C PRO A 196 -26.40 -22.54 13.81
N TYR A 197 -26.86 -21.51 14.54
CA TYR A 197 -28.21 -21.41 15.09
C TYR A 197 -29.04 -20.27 14.48
N ARG A 198 -28.69 -19.79 13.29
CA ARG A 198 -29.49 -18.81 12.54
C ARG A 198 -30.06 -19.38 11.26
#